data_AF-A0A7J7N2T0-F1
#
_entry.id   AF-A0A7J7N2T0-F1
#
_cell.length_a   1.000
_cell.length_b   1.000
_cell.length_c   1.000
_cell.angle_alpha   90.00
_cell.angle_beta   90.00
_cell.angle_gamma   90.00
#
_symmetry.space_group_name_H-M   'P 1'
#
loop_
_entity.id
_entity.type
_entity.pdbx_description
1 polymer ?
#
loop_
_entity_poly.entity_id
_entity_poly.type
_entity_poly.pdbx_seq_one_letter_code
_entity_poly.pdbx_strand_id
1 'polypeptide(L)'
;MRPNISILRTYGVLDRNISSLMNNQLSALMLNSDRFEISILKAKKLGFNPKSGKFICAVRVMTNLSESNWEQKMEAYKSFGLSDEEFLSAFKLNPLFMESSEKKIRELMDFFVRKLEWKPSVVSKYPKILICSLEKNIIPRCSVLQILMSKGLVRKDLINIPSELVQSGMTFMNKFVIKYQGKVPEVVAAYQGKMRFEHFQSKDFTLNPKISPRQC
;
A
#
# COMPACT_ATOMS: atom_id res chain seq x y z
N MET A 1 -20.04 20.16 6.77
CA MET A 1 -19.38 20.27 5.45
C MET A 1 -18.74 21.63 5.17
N ARG A 2 -19.51 22.72 4.96
CA ARG A 2 -18.95 24.04 4.58
C ARG A 2 -17.85 24.57 5.52
N PRO A 3 -17.96 24.44 6.87
CA PRO A 3 -16.90 24.87 7.77
C PRO A 3 -15.57 24.14 7.53
N ASN A 4 -15.60 22.81 7.40
CA ASN A 4 -14.39 22.00 7.20
C ASN A 4 -13.72 22.25 5.85
N ILE A 5 -14.48 22.57 4.79
CA ILE A 5 -13.92 23.01 3.51
C ILE A 5 -13.18 24.34 3.66
N SER A 6 -13.77 25.29 4.40
CA SER A 6 -13.13 26.58 4.68
C SER A 6 -11.81 26.38 5.45
N ILE A 7 -11.84 25.55 6.50
CA ILE A 7 -10.65 25.19 7.27
C ILE A 7 -9.55 24.63 6.35
N LEU A 8 -9.87 23.64 5.49
CA LEU A 8 -8.89 23.09 4.55
C LEU A 8 -8.24 24.17 3.67
N ARG A 9 -9.03 25.14 3.17
CA ARG A 9 -8.51 26.26 2.38
C ARG A 9 -7.62 27.19 3.19
N THR A 10 -7.99 27.52 4.42
CA THR A 10 -7.15 28.31 5.35
C THR A 10 -5.81 27.64 5.59
N TYR A 11 -5.77 26.31 5.65
CA TYR A 11 -4.53 25.54 5.79
C TYR A 11 -3.77 25.33 4.46
N GLY A 12 -4.24 25.90 3.34
CA GLY A 12 -3.56 25.87 2.04
C GLY A 12 -3.75 24.58 1.26
N VAL A 13 -4.79 23.80 1.56
CA VAL A 13 -5.14 22.60 0.79
C VAL A 13 -5.74 23.02 -0.55
N LEU A 14 -5.23 22.44 -1.63
CA LEU A 14 -5.68 22.74 -3.00
C LEU A 14 -7.09 22.20 -3.25
N ASP A 15 -7.92 22.94 -3.98
CA ASP A 15 -9.31 22.55 -4.25
C ASP A 15 -9.41 21.14 -4.88
N ARG A 16 -8.49 20.75 -5.77
CA ARG A 16 -8.45 19.38 -6.33
C ARG A 16 -8.34 18.28 -5.25
N ASN A 17 -7.60 18.55 -4.16
CA ASN A 17 -7.45 17.62 -3.04
C ASN A 17 -8.70 17.64 -2.17
N ILE A 18 -9.32 18.82 -1.99
CA ILE A 18 -10.61 18.95 -1.30
C ILE A 18 -11.69 18.17 -2.05
N SER A 19 -11.80 18.33 -3.37
CA SER A 19 -12.71 17.56 -4.22
C SER A 19 -12.44 16.06 -4.13
N SER A 20 -11.17 15.65 -4.09
CA SER A 20 -10.80 14.25 -3.86
C SER A 20 -11.33 13.74 -2.52
N LEU A 21 -11.21 14.51 -1.43
CA LEU A 21 -11.77 14.14 -0.13
C LEU A 21 -13.30 14.07 -0.16
N MET A 22 -13.96 15.02 -0.83
CA MET A 22 -15.42 15.02 -0.97
C MET A 22 -15.92 13.75 -1.67
N ASN A 23 -15.23 13.32 -2.74
CA ASN A 23 -15.61 12.15 -3.52
C ASN A 23 -15.32 10.83 -2.80
N ASN A 24 -14.22 10.76 -2.03
CA ASN A 24 -13.77 9.50 -1.42
C ASN A 24 -14.16 9.36 0.06
N GLN A 25 -14.46 10.46 0.75
CA GLN A 25 -14.77 10.45 2.18
C GLN A 25 -15.59 11.66 2.62
N LEU A 26 -16.81 11.79 2.08
CA LEU A 26 -17.71 12.88 2.46
C LEU A 26 -17.95 12.98 3.98
N SER A 27 -18.01 11.84 4.68
CA SER A 27 -18.25 11.80 6.13
C SER A 27 -17.17 12.52 6.95
N ALA A 28 -15.91 12.56 6.49
CA ALA A 28 -14.85 13.30 7.18
C ALA A 28 -15.16 14.81 7.24
N LEU A 29 -15.79 15.36 6.20
CA LEU A 29 -16.21 16.77 6.14
C LEU A 29 -17.48 17.06 6.96
N MET A 30 -18.12 16.02 7.50
CA MET A 30 -19.31 16.13 8.35
C MET A 30 -18.96 16.07 9.84
N LEU A 31 -17.71 15.80 10.20
CA LEU A 31 -17.24 15.86 11.57
C LEU A 31 -17.34 17.29 12.13
N ASN A 32 -17.45 17.37 13.46
CA ASN A 32 -17.28 18.63 14.19
C ASN A 32 -15.94 19.27 13.81
N SER A 33 -15.96 20.59 13.60
CA SER A 33 -14.84 21.37 13.08
C SER A 33 -13.57 21.25 13.92
N ASP A 34 -13.69 21.26 15.25
CA ASP A 34 -12.54 21.20 16.17
C ASP A 34 -11.85 19.84 16.04
N ARG A 35 -12.63 18.76 16.03
CA ARG A 35 -12.11 17.39 15.81
C ARG A 35 -11.45 17.24 14.45
N PHE A 36 -12.04 17.83 13.42
CA PHE A 36 -11.49 17.81 12.06
C PHE A 36 -10.18 18.59 11.95
N GLU A 37 -10.11 19.76 12.59
CA GLU A 37 -8.91 20.60 12.63
C GLU A 37 -7.76 19.92 13.38
N ILE A 38 -8.04 19.17 14.46
CA ILE A 38 -7.03 18.35 15.14
C ILE A 38 -6.36 17.37 14.15
N SER A 39 -7.11 16.71 13.26
CA SER A 39 -6.54 15.82 12.25
C SER A 39 -5.64 16.56 11.25
N ILE A 40 -6.00 17.78 10.86
CA ILE A 40 -5.16 18.65 10.01
C ILE A 40 -3.85 19.01 10.72
N LEU A 41 -3.93 19.42 11.99
CA LEU A 41 -2.77 19.78 12.79
C LEU A 41 -1.84 18.58 13.02
N LYS A 42 -2.40 17.40 13.32
CA LYS A 42 -1.64 16.14 13.44
C LYS A 42 -0.91 15.82 12.11
N ALA A 43 -1.57 15.93 10.96
CA ALA A 43 -0.95 15.74 9.66
C ALA A 43 0.19 16.75 9.39
N LYS A 44 0.00 18.02 9.73
CA LYS A 44 1.07 19.04 9.63
C LYS A 44 2.25 18.74 10.56
N LYS A 45 1.98 18.33 11.80
CA LYS A 45 3.01 17.95 12.80
C LYS A 45 3.86 16.78 12.32
N LEU A 46 3.27 15.82 11.60
CA LEU A 46 4.01 14.73 10.94
C LEU A 46 4.80 15.17 9.70
N GLY A 47 4.70 16.44 9.29
CA GLY A 47 5.47 17.00 8.17
C GLY A 47 4.84 16.81 6.80
N PHE A 48 3.53 16.51 6.72
CA PHE A 48 2.86 16.50 5.42
C PHE A 48 2.68 17.93 4.88
N ASN A 49 2.98 18.14 3.60
CA ASN A 49 2.73 19.41 2.91
C ASN A 49 1.23 19.54 2.54
N PRO A 50 0.50 20.56 3.01
CA PRO A 50 -0.93 20.76 2.71
C PRO A 50 -1.30 20.77 1.23
N LYS A 51 -0.36 21.14 0.35
CA LYS A 51 -0.56 21.15 -1.11
C LYS A 51 -0.50 19.75 -1.75
N SER A 52 -0.01 18.74 -1.03
CA SER A 52 0.16 17.37 -1.52
C SER A 52 -1.12 16.54 -1.40
N GLY A 53 -1.39 15.66 -2.36
CA GLY A 53 -2.45 14.66 -2.23
C GLY A 53 -2.27 13.72 -1.04
N LYS A 54 -1.02 13.46 -0.62
CA LYS A 54 -0.74 12.64 0.56
C LYS A 54 -1.23 13.28 1.85
N PHE A 55 -1.22 14.61 1.92
CA PHE A 55 -1.77 15.33 3.07
C PHE A 55 -3.25 15.03 3.25
N ILE A 56 -4.03 15.10 2.15
CA ILE A 56 -5.46 14.84 2.26
C ILE A 56 -5.77 13.37 2.56
N CYS A 57 -4.95 12.43 2.07
CA CYS A 57 -5.02 11.03 2.49
C CYS A 57 -4.72 10.87 3.99
N ALA A 58 -3.72 11.57 4.53
CA ALA A 58 -3.40 11.52 5.95
C ALA A 58 -4.54 12.08 6.81
N VAL A 59 -5.10 13.23 6.43
CA VAL A 59 -6.27 13.81 7.10
C VAL A 59 -7.45 12.83 7.09
N ARG A 60 -7.77 12.25 5.92
CA ARG A 60 -8.82 11.22 5.78
C ARG A 60 -8.65 10.09 6.78
N VAL A 61 -7.45 9.53 6.85
CA VAL A 61 -7.14 8.41 7.74
C VAL A 61 -7.28 8.83 9.21
N MET A 62 -6.71 9.97 9.59
CA MET A 62 -6.76 10.49 10.95
C MET A 62 -8.16 10.90 11.41
N THR A 63 -9.06 11.27 10.48
CA THR A 63 -10.45 11.58 10.81
C THR A 63 -11.29 10.33 11.08
N ASN A 64 -10.91 9.19 10.50
CA ASN A 64 -11.67 7.94 10.58
C ASN A 64 -11.18 6.98 11.67
N LEU A 65 -9.95 7.17 12.16
CA LEU A 65 -9.35 6.32 13.18
C LEU A 65 -9.42 6.97 14.55
N SER A 66 -10.04 6.28 15.49
CA SER A 66 -9.85 6.58 16.91
C SER A 66 -8.38 6.32 17.30
N GLU A 67 -7.94 6.94 18.39
CA GLU A 67 -6.59 6.74 18.92
C GLU A 67 -6.35 5.28 19.31
N SER A 68 -7.35 4.64 19.94
CA SER A 68 -7.30 3.20 20.25
C SER A 68 -7.17 2.33 18.99
N ASN A 69 -7.91 2.61 17.91
CA ASN A 69 -7.77 1.87 16.65
C ASN A 69 -6.41 2.13 15.98
N TRP A 70 -5.86 3.33 16.12
CA TRP A 70 -4.53 3.66 15.62
C TRP A 70 -3.47 2.82 16.33
N GLU A 71 -3.48 2.83 17.67
CA GLU A 71 -2.54 2.08 18.51
C GLU A 71 -2.64 0.58 18.26
N GLN A 72 -3.86 0.03 18.22
CA GLN A 72 -4.08 -1.39 17.93
C GLN A 72 -3.49 -1.82 16.58
N LYS A 73 -3.71 -1.03 15.52
CA LYS A 73 -3.17 -1.33 14.19
C LYS A 73 -1.65 -1.16 14.14
N MET A 74 -1.12 -0.14 14.81
CA MET A 74 0.32 0.09 14.93
C MET A 74 1.00 -1.09 15.65
N GLU A 75 0.42 -1.57 16.74
CA GLU A 75 0.90 -2.73 17.48
C GLU A 75 0.84 -4.00 16.64
N ALA A 76 -0.21 -4.16 15.80
CA ALA A 76 -0.26 -5.26 14.85
C ALA A 76 0.96 -5.26 13.92
N TYR A 77 1.41 -4.11 13.39
CA TYR A 77 2.64 -4.04 12.59
C TYR A 77 3.91 -4.30 13.42
N LYS A 78 4.00 -3.75 14.63
CA LYS A 78 5.13 -3.98 15.55
C LYS A 78 5.32 -5.44 15.90
N SER A 79 4.21 -6.19 16.05
CA SER A 79 4.26 -7.63 16.32
C SER A 79 4.93 -8.46 15.21
N PHE A 80 5.11 -7.89 14.01
CA PHE A 80 5.91 -8.48 12.93
C PHE A 80 7.34 -7.93 12.84
N GLY A 81 7.77 -7.07 13.76
CA GLY A 81 9.11 -6.50 13.83
C GLY A 81 9.28 -5.17 13.10
N LEU A 82 8.20 -4.43 12.83
CA LEU A 82 8.30 -3.08 12.26
C LEU A 82 8.60 -2.05 13.35
N SER A 83 9.63 -1.22 13.15
CA SER A 83 9.95 -0.11 14.06
C SER A 83 8.98 1.07 13.92
N ASP A 84 8.99 1.96 14.92
CA ASP A 84 8.21 3.20 14.90
C ASP A 84 8.61 4.11 13.74
N GLU A 85 9.91 4.22 13.47
CA GLU A 85 10.47 5.03 12.40
C GLU A 85 10.06 4.50 11.03
N GLU A 86 10.07 3.18 10.84
CA GLU A 86 9.64 2.54 9.58
C GLU A 86 8.14 2.65 9.37
N PHE A 87 7.34 2.51 10.43
CA PHE A 87 5.90 2.72 10.39
C PHE A 87 5.57 4.16 9.98
N LEU A 88 6.18 5.15 10.64
CA LEU A 88 5.97 6.57 10.31
C LEU A 88 6.44 6.89 8.90
N SER A 89 7.55 6.29 8.45
CA SER A 89 8.03 6.42 7.07
C SER A 89 7.04 5.85 6.06
N ALA A 90 6.48 4.66 6.32
CA ALA A 90 5.43 4.05 5.50
C ALA A 90 4.16 4.91 5.46
N PHE A 91 3.77 5.49 6.60
CA PHE A 91 2.63 6.39 6.70
C PHE A 91 2.82 7.66 5.87
N LYS A 92 4.02 8.26 5.88
CA LYS A 92 4.35 9.39 5.01
C LYS A 92 4.37 9.01 3.53
N LEU A 93 4.72 7.77 3.19
CA LEU A 93 4.71 7.29 1.81
C LEU A 93 3.28 7.12 1.28
N ASN A 94 2.41 6.45 2.03
CA ASN A 94 1.00 6.28 1.69
C ASN A 94 0.15 6.03 2.95
N PRO A 95 -0.57 7.05 3.47
CA PRO A 95 -1.38 6.92 4.69
C PRO A 95 -2.48 5.86 4.62
N LEU A 96 -2.99 5.57 3.43
CA LEU A 96 -4.19 4.74 3.25
C LEU A 96 -4.03 3.29 3.70
N PHE A 97 -2.80 2.81 3.93
CA PHE A 97 -2.57 1.46 4.47
C PHE A 97 -3.17 1.26 5.87
N MET A 98 -3.32 2.35 6.63
CA MET A 98 -3.98 2.34 7.95
C MET A 98 -5.51 2.25 7.86
N GLU A 99 -6.12 2.34 6.66
CA GLU A 99 -7.55 2.07 6.49
C GLU A 99 -7.87 0.56 6.52
N SER A 100 -6.89 -0.30 6.25
CA SER A 100 -7.06 -1.75 6.34
C SER A 100 -7.46 -2.18 7.75
N SER A 101 -8.35 -3.17 7.87
CA SER A 101 -8.71 -3.77 9.16
C SER A 101 -7.51 -4.48 9.78
N GLU A 102 -7.48 -4.60 11.10
CA GLU A 102 -6.40 -5.33 11.79
C GLU A 102 -6.25 -6.77 11.25
N LYS A 103 -7.38 -7.46 11.01
CA LYS A 103 -7.39 -8.79 10.39
C LYS A 103 -6.63 -8.80 9.06
N LYS A 104 -6.94 -7.87 8.16
CA LYS A 104 -6.28 -7.77 6.85
C LYS A 104 -4.80 -7.41 6.99
N ILE A 105 -4.44 -6.56 7.96
CA ILE A 105 -3.05 -6.22 8.28
C ILE A 105 -2.29 -7.50 8.64
N ARG A 106 -2.83 -8.30 9.56
CA ARG A 106 -2.20 -9.56 9.99
C ARG A 106 -2.08 -10.56 8.86
N GLU A 107 -3.11 -10.74 8.04
CA GLU A 107 -3.08 -11.63 6.87
C GLU A 107 -2.00 -11.24 5.86
N LEU A 108 -1.88 -9.95 5.52
CA LEU A 108 -0.88 -9.47 4.58
C LEU A 108 0.53 -9.54 5.18
N MET A 109 0.71 -9.14 6.43
CA MET A 109 2.00 -9.19 7.10
C MET A 109 2.49 -10.63 7.30
N ASP A 110 1.60 -11.56 7.63
CA ASP A 110 1.91 -12.99 7.70
C ASP A 110 2.39 -13.52 6.34
N PHE A 111 1.66 -13.18 5.27
CA PHE A 111 2.04 -13.58 3.92
C PHE A 111 3.41 -13.02 3.52
N PHE A 112 3.68 -11.72 3.72
CA PHE A 112 4.95 -11.13 3.30
C PHE A 112 6.13 -11.50 4.20
N VAL A 113 5.94 -11.46 5.52
CA VAL A 113 7.04 -11.64 6.48
C VAL A 113 7.30 -13.11 6.77
N ARG A 114 6.25 -13.92 6.93
CA ARG A 114 6.42 -15.35 7.28
C ARG A 114 6.47 -16.24 6.04
N LYS A 115 5.50 -16.12 5.12
CA LYS A 115 5.46 -16.99 3.92
C LYS A 115 6.51 -16.60 2.86
N LEU A 116 6.74 -15.30 2.65
CA LEU A 116 7.74 -14.82 1.68
C LEU A 116 9.10 -14.46 2.30
N GLU A 117 9.22 -14.56 3.63
CA GLU A 117 10.45 -14.26 4.37
C GLU A 117 11.00 -12.84 4.11
N TRP A 118 10.13 -11.87 3.78
CA TRP A 118 10.55 -10.49 3.59
C TRP A 118 10.79 -9.83 4.94
N LYS A 119 11.87 -9.04 5.03
CA LYS A 119 12.06 -8.15 6.18
C LYS A 119 10.89 -7.15 6.26
N PRO A 120 10.34 -6.85 7.44
CA PRO A 120 9.28 -5.85 7.61
C PRO A 120 9.64 -4.48 7.01
N SER A 121 10.93 -4.11 7.10
CA SER A 121 11.53 -2.91 6.51
C SER A 121 11.40 -2.80 4.99
N VAL A 122 11.18 -3.92 4.31
CA VAL A 122 10.99 -4.00 2.87
C VAL A 122 9.52 -3.77 2.55
N VAL A 123 8.63 -4.42 3.32
CA VAL A 123 7.17 -4.25 3.21
C VAL A 123 6.80 -2.77 3.42
N SER A 124 7.39 -2.11 4.42
CA SER A 124 7.11 -0.72 4.78
C SER A 124 7.53 0.30 3.72
N LYS A 125 8.46 -0.05 2.82
CA LYS A 125 8.83 0.79 1.65
C LYS A 125 7.77 0.75 0.54
N TYR A 126 6.85 -0.21 0.57
CA TYR A 126 5.78 -0.39 -0.41
C TYR A 126 4.40 -0.46 0.25
N PRO A 127 3.98 0.54 1.06
CA PRO A 127 2.74 0.48 1.85
C PRO A 127 1.47 0.21 1.04
N LYS A 128 1.49 0.44 -0.28
CA LYS A 128 0.39 0.11 -1.18
C LYS A 128 0.07 -1.39 -1.21
N ILE A 129 1.04 -2.30 -1.00
CA ILE A 129 0.75 -3.74 -0.91
C ILE A 129 -0.18 -4.07 0.26
N LEU A 130 -0.15 -3.26 1.32
CA LEU A 130 -0.96 -3.41 2.52
C LEU A 130 -2.42 -2.92 2.35
N ILE A 131 -2.75 -2.40 1.16
CA ILE A 131 -4.10 -1.97 0.77
C ILE A 131 -4.73 -2.96 -0.23
N CYS A 132 -3.91 -3.70 -0.98
CA CYS A 132 -4.37 -4.67 -1.96
C CYS A 132 -5.10 -5.86 -1.32
N SER A 133 -5.95 -6.54 -2.08
CA SER A 133 -6.51 -7.82 -1.66
C SER A 133 -5.44 -8.91 -1.78
N LEU A 134 -5.24 -9.69 -0.72
CA LEU A 134 -4.34 -10.82 -0.74
C LEU A 134 -4.73 -11.81 -1.85
N GLU A 135 -5.98 -12.30 -1.81
CA GLU A 135 -6.50 -13.31 -2.73
C GLU A 135 -6.75 -12.79 -4.15
N LYS A 136 -7.25 -11.56 -4.32
CA LYS A 136 -7.63 -11.05 -5.65
C LYS A 136 -6.51 -10.33 -6.38
N ASN A 137 -5.46 -9.89 -5.67
CA ASN A 137 -4.40 -9.09 -6.28
C ASN A 137 -3.01 -9.65 -6.01
N ILE A 138 -2.65 -9.89 -4.75
CA ILE A 138 -1.27 -10.25 -4.40
C ILE A 138 -0.95 -11.67 -4.87
N ILE A 139 -1.75 -12.66 -4.47
CA ILE A 139 -1.51 -14.08 -4.82
C ILE A 139 -1.51 -14.29 -6.34
N PRO A 140 -2.49 -13.82 -7.13
CA PRO A 140 -2.47 -13.99 -8.59
C PRO A 140 -1.21 -13.42 -9.25
N ARG A 141 -0.74 -12.25 -8.78
CA ARG A 141 0.48 -11.62 -9.30
C ARG A 141 1.72 -12.40 -8.89
N CYS A 142 1.79 -12.89 -7.65
CA CYS A 142 2.86 -13.77 -7.21
C CYS A 142 2.89 -15.07 -8.03
N SER A 143 1.74 -15.70 -8.31
CA SER A 143 1.64 -16.90 -9.14
C SER A 143 2.17 -16.66 -10.56
N VAL A 144 1.80 -15.54 -11.19
CA VAL A 144 2.32 -15.17 -12.53
C VAL A 144 3.84 -15.02 -12.49
N LEU A 145 4.37 -14.29 -11.51
CA LEU A 145 5.81 -14.08 -11.37
C LEU A 145 6.55 -15.39 -11.09
N GLN A 146 6.00 -16.27 -10.25
CA GLN A 146 6.55 -17.60 -9.96
C GLN A 146 6.69 -18.43 -11.24
N ILE A 147 5.64 -18.51 -12.05
CA ILE A 147 5.65 -19.26 -13.33
C ILE A 147 6.68 -18.69 -14.30
N LEU A 148 6.74 -17.36 -14.44
CA LEU A 148 7.68 -16.73 -15.36
C LEU A 148 9.14 -16.90 -14.91
N MET A 149 9.39 -16.89 -13.59
CA MET A 149 10.70 -17.16 -13.02
C MET A 149 11.12 -18.62 -13.20
N SER A 150 10.21 -19.57 -12.97
CA SER A 150 10.53 -21.00 -13.14
C SER A 150 10.84 -21.38 -14.58
N LYS A 151 10.28 -20.64 -15.55
CA LYS A 151 10.58 -20.79 -16.99
C LYS A 151 11.75 -19.93 -17.47
N GLY A 152 12.45 -19.23 -16.57
CA GLY A 152 13.60 -18.38 -16.90
C GLY A 152 13.27 -17.11 -17.73
N LEU A 153 11.99 -16.78 -17.88
CA LEU A 153 11.52 -15.63 -18.68
C LEU A 153 11.59 -14.31 -17.90
N VAL A 154 11.61 -14.39 -16.57
CA VAL A 154 11.80 -13.27 -15.67
C VAL A 154 12.90 -13.63 -14.68
N ARG A 155 13.92 -12.79 -14.63
CA ARG A 155 15.08 -12.94 -13.76
C ARG A 155 14.82 -12.30 -12.39
N LYS A 156 14.90 -13.10 -11.32
CA LYS A 156 14.61 -12.69 -9.93
C LYS A 156 15.57 -11.61 -9.42
N ASP A 157 16.82 -11.64 -9.87
CA ASP A 157 17.88 -10.67 -9.56
C ASP A 157 17.67 -9.30 -10.20
N LEU A 158 16.87 -9.22 -11.27
CA LEU A 158 16.63 -7.98 -12.03
C LEU A 158 15.25 -7.36 -11.78
N ILE A 159 14.39 -8.02 -11.00
CA ILE A 159 13.01 -7.60 -10.78
C ILE A 159 12.77 -7.19 -9.32
N ASN A 160 12.19 -6.02 -9.15
CA ASN A 160 11.73 -5.55 -7.85
C ASN A 160 10.30 -6.06 -7.60
N ILE A 161 10.18 -7.29 -7.09
CA ILE A 161 8.88 -7.94 -6.84
C ILE A 161 7.89 -7.02 -6.09
N PRO A 162 8.24 -6.40 -4.94
CA PRO A 162 7.33 -5.47 -4.25
C PRO A 162 6.79 -4.37 -5.18
N SER A 163 7.66 -3.76 -6.00
CA SER A 163 7.26 -2.72 -6.94
C SER A 163 6.34 -3.23 -8.05
N GLU A 164 6.48 -4.48 -8.49
CA GLU A 164 5.60 -5.08 -9.50
C GLU A 164 4.22 -5.41 -8.90
N LEU A 165 4.19 -5.86 -7.64
CA LEU A 165 2.94 -6.20 -6.94
C LEU A 165 2.03 -4.98 -6.72
N VAL A 166 2.56 -3.75 -6.74
CA VAL A 166 1.78 -2.51 -6.52
C VAL A 166 1.34 -1.79 -7.79
N GLN A 167 1.70 -2.31 -8.98
CA GLN A 167 1.32 -1.69 -10.26
C GLN A 167 -0.19 -1.73 -10.50
N SER A 168 -0.67 -0.90 -11.43
CA SER A 168 -2.05 -1.00 -11.90
C SER A 168 -2.30 -2.39 -12.50
N GLY A 169 -3.56 -2.85 -12.49
CA GLY A 169 -3.94 -4.12 -13.11
C GLY A 169 -3.55 -4.18 -14.58
N MET A 170 -3.77 -3.08 -15.32
CA MET A 170 -3.44 -2.98 -16.74
C MET A 170 -1.94 -3.03 -16.99
N THR A 171 -1.14 -2.30 -16.21
CA THR A 171 0.33 -2.30 -16.36
C THR A 171 0.90 -3.69 -16.08
N PHE A 172 0.46 -4.34 -14.99
CA PHE A 172 0.91 -5.70 -14.66
C PHE A 172 0.50 -6.70 -15.75
N MET A 173 -0.76 -6.63 -16.21
CA MET A 173 -1.31 -7.50 -17.25
C MET A 173 -0.52 -7.39 -18.55
N ASN A 174 -0.28 -6.17 -19.04
CA ASN A 174 0.48 -5.97 -20.28
C ASN A 174 1.92 -6.50 -20.16
N LYS A 175 2.56 -6.25 -19.01
CA LYS A 175 3.97 -6.60 -18.78
C LYS A 175 4.22 -8.09 -18.61
N PHE A 176 3.33 -8.81 -17.92
CA PHE A 176 3.57 -10.19 -17.51
C PHE A 176 2.55 -11.21 -18.03
N VAL A 177 1.33 -10.79 -18.36
CA VAL A 177 0.29 -11.72 -18.83
C VAL A 177 0.25 -11.71 -20.36
N ILE A 178 -0.14 -10.59 -20.98
CA ILE A 178 -0.29 -10.49 -22.44
C ILE A 178 1.05 -10.74 -23.15
N LYS A 179 2.16 -10.22 -22.61
CA LYS A 179 3.49 -10.42 -23.17
C LYS A 179 3.89 -11.90 -23.27
N TYR A 180 3.47 -12.73 -22.32
CA TYR A 180 3.95 -14.12 -22.22
C TYR A 180 2.88 -15.17 -22.49
N GLN A 181 1.59 -14.82 -22.60
CA GLN A 181 0.49 -15.79 -22.77
C GLN A 181 0.66 -16.71 -23.99
N GLY A 182 1.29 -16.24 -25.08
CA GLY A 182 1.56 -17.08 -26.26
C GLY A 182 2.66 -18.12 -26.06
N LYS A 183 3.57 -17.90 -25.09
CA LYS A 183 4.67 -18.82 -24.75
C LYS A 183 4.36 -19.66 -23.49
N VAL A 184 3.59 -19.09 -22.59
CA VAL A 184 3.25 -19.63 -21.27
C VAL A 184 1.77 -19.35 -20.99
N PRO A 185 0.85 -20.12 -21.58
CA PRO A 185 -0.59 -19.90 -21.39
C PRO A 185 -1.04 -19.91 -19.93
N GLU A 186 -0.30 -20.61 -19.06
CA GLU A 186 -0.55 -20.73 -17.62
C GLU A 186 -0.59 -19.38 -16.88
N VAL A 187 0.09 -18.34 -17.38
CA VAL A 187 0.06 -17.00 -16.76
C VAL A 187 -1.32 -16.37 -16.77
N VAL A 188 -2.17 -16.73 -17.74
CA VAL A 188 -3.56 -16.24 -17.80
C VAL A 188 -4.39 -16.86 -16.67
N ALA A 189 -4.29 -18.18 -16.50
CA ALA A 189 -4.97 -18.89 -15.43
C ALA A 189 -4.49 -18.43 -14.04
N ALA A 190 -3.18 -18.23 -13.88
CA ALA A 190 -2.59 -17.68 -12.66
C ALA A 190 -3.12 -16.29 -12.33
N TYR A 191 -3.17 -15.38 -13.31
CA TYR A 191 -3.69 -14.02 -13.10
C TYR A 191 -5.19 -13.99 -12.76
N GLN A 192 -5.95 -14.98 -13.22
CA GLN A 192 -7.36 -15.18 -12.87
C GLN A 192 -7.56 -15.85 -11.49
N GLY A 193 -6.49 -16.15 -10.76
CA GLY A 193 -6.56 -16.81 -9.45
C GLY A 193 -6.88 -18.31 -9.51
N LYS A 194 -6.72 -18.94 -10.68
CA LYS A 194 -6.97 -20.39 -10.87
C LYS A 194 -5.76 -21.27 -10.58
N MET A 195 -4.64 -20.67 -10.17
CA MET A 195 -3.41 -21.39 -9.81
C MET A 195 -2.92 -20.93 -8.44
N ARG A 196 -2.36 -21.87 -7.68
CA ARG A 196 -1.86 -21.62 -6.33
C ARG A 196 -0.46 -21.04 -6.38
N PHE A 197 -0.23 -20.01 -5.57
CA PHE A 197 1.11 -19.52 -5.28
C PHE A 197 1.74 -20.37 -4.17
N GLU A 198 2.88 -20.98 -4.47
CA GLU A 198 3.61 -21.84 -3.53
C GLU A 198 4.70 -21.03 -2.84
N HIS A 199 5.75 -20.69 -3.57
CA HIS A 199 6.87 -19.88 -3.12
C HIS A 199 7.67 -19.35 -4.32
N PHE A 200 8.51 -18.33 -4.10
CA PHE A 200 9.57 -18.00 -5.06
C PHE A 200 10.76 -18.94 -4.80
N GLN A 201 11.29 -19.66 -5.81
CA GLN A 201 12.39 -20.62 -5.58
C GLN A 201 13.73 -19.93 -5.15
N SER A 202 14.42 -20.63 -4.24
CA SER A 202 15.73 -20.53 -3.53
C SER A 202 16.36 -19.21 -3.01
N LYS A 203 16.47 -19.19 -1.66
CA LYS A 203 17.60 -19.04 -0.70
C LYS A 203 18.67 -17.95 -0.72
N ASP A 204 18.96 -17.23 -1.80
CA ASP A 204 20.00 -16.18 -1.74
C ASP A 204 19.40 -14.79 -1.87
N PHE A 205 19.13 -14.18 -0.71
CA PHE A 205 18.54 -12.85 -0.60
C PHE A 205 19.59 -11.80 -0.27
N THR A 206 19.89 -10.94 -1.24
CA THR A 206 20.18 -9.53 -0.96
C THR A 206 19.19 -8.69 -1.76
N LEU A 207 18.19 -8.15 -1.08
CA LEU A 207 17.32 -7.12 -1.65
C LEU A 207 18.19 -5.92 -1.97
N ASN A 208 18.41 -5.68 -3.26
CA ASN A 208 19.24 -4.57 -3.72
C ASN A 208 18.54 -3.25 -3.33
N PRO A 209 19.13 -2.41 -2.45
CA PRO A 209 18.46 -1.22 -1.92
C PRO A 209 18.16 -0.13 -2.97
N LYS A 210 18.64 -0.28 -4.20
CA LYS A 210 18.77 0.81 -5.17
C LYS A 210 17.58 1.04 -6.10
N ILE A 211 16.45 0.35 -5.93
CA ILE A 211 15.28 0.59 -6.77
C ILE A 211 14.29 1.45 -5.99
N SER A 212 14.41 2.77 -6.18
CA SER A 212 13.44 3.77 -5.70
C SER A 212 12.03 3.39 -6.13
N PRO A 213 11.01 3.52 -5.26
CA PRO A 213 9.62 3.41 -5.69
C PRO A 213 9.36 4.45 -6.79
N ARG A 214 8.93 3.99 -7.97
CA ARG A 214 8.40 4.91 -8.99
C ARG A 214 7.18 5.58 -8.37
N GLN A 215 7.27 6.89 -8.21
CA GLN A 215 6.15 7.72 -7.80
C GLN A 215 5.10 7.67 -8.91
N CYS A 216 3.96 7.05 -8.62
CA CYS A 216 2.71 7.28 -9.32
C CYS A 216 1.85 8.19 -8.45
#